data_AF-A0A6N2JJ19-F1
#
_entry.id   AF-A0A6N2JJ19-F1
#
_cell.length_a   1.000
_cell.length_b   1.000
_cell.length_c   1.000
_cell.angle_alpha   90.00
_cell.angle_beta   90.00
_cell.angle_gamma   90.00
#
_symmetry.space_group_name_H-M   'P 1'
#
loop_
_entity.id
_entity.type
_entity.pdbx_description
1 polymer ?
#
loop_
_entity_poly.entity_id
_entity_poly.type
_entity_poly.pdbx_seq_one_letter_code
_entity_poly.pdbx_strand_id
1 'polypeptide(L)'
;MQIEQELTSEFIARSQDYLQVIELDLLELEKGDFDVIHEIMRCVLSIRAQAELLSIESITNRIIQLQKSLRQIRDHHINMDLELITLLFKAFDLFSLQIEKLNNTHGLIESEIRQFDLEANPVFQTLESYVALMINPIQRFSEIESIFPLKSGADLAASDYGKKVEVFIEGQDILIPKVILRRLPRLLTHLLNNAIAHGIESPEIRIAKGKPAFGKIILKAFYKENNAIISFADDGAGINIERVKNKAVSKGLLDPKTAFSLSVNEVFEFLFHPDFSTKDVRDMRAGTGYGLDIVRTEIKEIGGVIDVQSKIDQGTTFTMRYSQKIY
;
A
#
# COMPACT_ATOMS: atom_id res chain seq x y z
N MET A 1 28.99 22.86 29.85
CA MET A 1 27.95 23.91 29.77
C MET A 1 28.27 24.99 28.74
N GLN A 2 29.12 26.00 28.99
CA GLN A 2 29.27 27.11 28.01
C GLN A 2 29.92 26.68 26.67
N ILE A 3 31.00 25.88 26.71
CA ILE A 3 31.66 25.33 25.51
C ILE A 3 30.73 24.38 24.74
N GLU A 4 29.92 23.61 25.46
CA GLU A 4 29.00 22.63 24.89
C GLU A 4 27.85 23.33 24.14
N GLN A 5 27.30 24.40 24.73
CA GLN A 5 26.31 25.26 24.05
C GLN A 5 26.86 25.95 22.81
N GLU A 6 28.12 26.41 22.86
CA GLU A 6 28.78 27.06 21.73
C GLU A 6 29.00 26.06 20.58
N LEU A 7 29.47 24.85 20.88
CA LEU A 7 29.63 23.77 19.91
C LEU A 7 28.30 23.31 19.30
N THR A 8 27.23 23.23 20.11
CA THR A 8 25.89 22.92 19.59
C THR A 8 25.37 24.04 18.69
N SER A 9 25.57 25.31 19.06
CA SER A 9 25.16 26.46 18.25
C SER A 9 25.90 26.50 16.91
N GLU A 10 27.20 26.23 16.91
CA GLU A 10 28.00 26.12 15.69
C GLU A 10 27.54 24.95 14.80
N PHE A 11 27.23 23.79 15.40
CA PHE A 11 26.67 22.65 14.68
C PHE A 11 25.34 22.98 14.02
N ILE A 12 24.43 23.66 14.72
CA ILE A 12 23.14 24.08 14.17
C ILE A 12 23.35 25.00 12.96
N ALA A 13 24.17 26.04 13.11
CA ALA A 13 24.44 27.00 12.03
C ALA A 13 25.04 26.31 10.80
N ARG A 14 26.09 25.49 10.98
CA ARG A 14 26.70 24.74 9.87
C ARG A 14 25.74 23.75 9.22
N SER A 15 24.90 23.10 10.02
CA SER A 15 23.92 22.16 9.48
C SER A 15 22.85 22.86 8.65
N GLN A 16 22.43 24.07 9.04
CA GLN A 16 21.53 24.90 8.24
C GLN A 16 22.17 25.29 6.89
N ASP A 17 23.46 25.65 6.88
CA ASP A 17 24.17 25.93 5.62
C ASP A 17 24.19 24.70 4.70
N TYR A 18 24.47 23.51 5.24
CA TYR A 18 24.42 22.26 4.47
C TYR A 18 23.02 21.94 3.96
N LEU A 19 21.98 22.16 4.76
CA LEU A 19 20.60 21.92 4.35
C LEU A 19 20.15 22.84 3.21
N GLN A 20 20.57 24.11 3.21
CA GLN A 20 20.31 25.03 2.09
C GLN A 20 20.97 24.57 0.79
N VAL A 21 22.20 24.07 0.86
CA VAL A 21 22.88 23.48 -0.31
C VAL A 21 22.10 22.25 -0.81
N ILE A 22 21.68 21.38 0.10
CA ILE A 22 20.89 20.19 -0.24
C ILE A 22 19.57 20.58 -0.91
N GLU A 23 18.85 21.57 -0.42
CA GLU A 23 17.57 22.02 -1.02
C GLU A 23 17.77 22.48 -2.47
N LEU A 24 18.84 23.24 -2.74
CA LEU A 24 19.18 23.67 -4.11
C LEU A 24 19.56 22.48 -4.99
N ASP A 25 20.38 21.57 -4.49
CA ASP A 25 20.80 20.38 -5.23
C ASP A 25 19.62 19.43 -5.50
N LEU A 26 18.63 19.34 -4.60
CA LEU A 26 17.41 18.57 -4.84
C LEU A 26 16.56 19.16 -5.98
N LEU A 27 16.54 20.49 -6.15
CA LEU A 27 15.88 21.13 -7.29
C LEU A 27 16.60 20.85 -8.60
N GLU A 28 17.93 20.77 -8.60
CA GLU A 28 18.69 20.36 -9.80
C GLU A 28 18.49 18.86 -10.10
N LEU A 29 18.40 18.04 -9.05
CA LEU A 29 18.08 16.62 -9.16
C LEU A 29 16.68 16.40 -9.76
N GLU A 30 15.69 17.24 -9.40
CA GLU A 30 14.35 17.25 -10.01
C GLU A 30 14.39 17.61 -11.51
N LYS A 31 15.31 18.49 -11.91
CA LYS A 31 15.53 18.86 -13.32
C LYS A 31 16.29 17.79 -14.11
N GLY A 32 16.73 16.71 -13.45
CA GLY A 32 17.41 15.58 -14.06
C GLY A 32 18.94 15.65 -14.02
N ASP A 33 19.53 16.62 -13.32
CA ASP A 33 20.97 16.61 -13.06
C ASP A 33 21.28 15.63 -11.92
N PHE A 34 21.67 14.41 -12.26
CA PHE A 34 21.97 13.38 -11.27
C PHE A 34 23.34 13.55 -10.60
N ASP A 35 24.24 14.36 -11.15
CA ASP A 35 25.61 14.48 -10.62
C ASP A 35 25.63 15.14 -9.24
N VAL A 36 24.65 16.03 -8.97
CA VAL A 36 24.46 16.73 -7.68
C VAL A 36 24.21 15.80 -6.50
N ILE A 37 23.81 14.53 -6.74
CA ILE A 37 23.61 13.55 -5.67
C ILE A 37 24.88 13.34 -4.81
N HIS A 38 26.06 13.51 -5.41
CA HIS A 38 27.34 13.40 -4.70
C HIS A 38 27.54 14.55 -3.70
N GLU A 39 27.12 15.77 -4.05
CA GLU A 39 27.22 16.94 -3.18
C GLU A 39 26.20 16.86 -2.04
N ILE A 40 24.97 16.43 -2.31
CA ILE A 40 23.97 16.10 -1.28
C ILE A 40 24.55 15.10 -0.28
N MET A 41 25.12 13.99 -0.77
CA MET A 41 25.70 12.95 0.09
C MET A 41 26.88 13.46 0.93
N ARG A 42 27.70 14.38 0.41
CA ARG A 42 28.80 15.01 1.16
C ARG A 42 28.27 15.92 2.26
N CYS A 43 27.26 16.74 1.98
CA CYS A 43 26.60 17.58 2.98
C CYS A 43 26.04 16.73 4.12
N VAL A 44 25.30 15.66 3.79
CA VAL A 44 24.75 14.71 4.76
C VAL A 44 25.85 14.02 5.59
N LEU A 45 26.98 13.67 4.97
CA LEU A 45 28.13 13.11 5.70
C LEU A 45 28.75 14.11 6.69
N SER A 46 28.87 15.38 6.30
CA SER A 46 29.39 16.44 7.16
C SER A 46 28.50 16.69 8.39
N ILE A 47 27.17 16.71 8.20
CA ILE A 47 26.22 16.83 9.31
C ILE A 47 26.37 15.62 10.26
N ARG A 48 26.46 14.40 9.71
CA ARG A 48 26.62 13.18 10.53
C ARG A 48 27.86 13.24 11.42
N ALA A 49 29.00 13.61 10.84
CA ALA A 49 30.28 13.66 11.56
C ALA A 49 30.22 14.65 12.75
N GLN A 50 29.55 15.79 12.57
CA GLN A 50 29.38 16.77 13.64
C GLN A 50 28.37 16.28 14.71
N ALA A 51 27.27 15.65 14.30
CA ALA A 51 26.30 15.07 15.24
C ALA A 51 26.91 13.94 16.09
N GLU A 52 27.75 13.08 15.50
CA GLU A 52 28.52 12.05 16.19
C GLU A 52 29.49 12.65 17.23
N LEU A 53 30.20 13.72 16.86
CA LEU A 53 31.13 14.41 17.77
C LEU A 53 30.42 15.00 18.98
N LEU A 54 29.17 15.45 18.81
CA LEU A 54 28.32 15.99 19.87
C LEU A 54 27.48 14.92 20.60
N SER A 55 27.64 13.64 20.26
CA SER A 55 26.85 12.53 20.82
C SER A 55 25.33 12.69 20.64
N ILE A 56 24.87 13.33 19.55
CA ILE A 56 23.44 13.53 19.27
C ILE A 56 22.88 12.32 18.52
N GLU A 57 22.66 11.22 19.25
CA GLU A 57 22.29 9.92 18.67
C GLU A 57 21.01 9.96 17.82
N SER A 58 20.02 10.76 18.21
CA SER A 58 18.74 10.87 17.50
C SER A 58 18.89 11.41 16.08
N ILE A 59 19.82 12.35 15.86
CA ILE A 59 20.13 12.90 14.53
C ILE A 59 21.02 11.92 13.77
N THR A 60 22.05 11.37 14.43
CA THR A 60 22.99 10.42 13.80
C THR A 60 22.27 9.20 13.20
N ASN A 61 21.38 8.57 13.97
CA ASN A 61 20.63 7.39 13.52
C ASN A 61 19.76 7.69 12.30
N ARG A 62 19.11 8.85 12.29
CA ARG A 62 18.23 9.26 11.20
C ARG A 62 19.05 9.61 9.95
N ILE A 63 20.18 10.28 10.09
CA ILE A 63 21.11 10.55 8.98
C ILE A 63 21.62 9.24 8.36
N ILE A 64 21.93 8.23 9.16
CA ILE A 64 22.35 6.91 8.64
C ILE A 64 21.26 6.31 7.75
N GLN A 65 19.99 6.41 8.15
CA GLN A 65 18.84 5.93 7.36
C GLN A 65 18.69 6.69 6.04
N LEU A 66 18.81 8.02 6.06
CA LEU A 66 18.77 8.84 4.85
C LEU A 66 19.94 8.52 3.91
N GLN A 67 21.16 8.41 4.43
CA GLN A 67 22.34 8.08 3.63
C GLN A 67 22.21 6.71 2.96
N LYS A 68 21.57 5.73 3.62
CA LYS A 68 21.28 4.44 3.01
C LYS A 68 20.37 4.59 1.79
N SER A 69 19.32 5.39 1.90
CA SER A 69 18.41 5.69 0.78
C SER A 69 19.13 6.40 -0.36
N LEU A 70 19.91 7.45 -0.07
CA LEU A 70 20.69 8.19 -1.07
C LEU A 70 21.75 7.31 -1.76
N ARG A 71 22.44 6.45 -1.01
CA ARG A 71 23.37 5.45 -1.59
C ARG A 71 22.65 4.53 -2.56
N GLN A 72 21.48 4.02 -2.18
CA GLN A 72 20.70 3.13 -3.04
C GLN A 72 20.21 3.84 -4.32
N ILE A 73 19.74 5.09 -4.20
CA ILE A 73 19.38 5.93 -5.35
C ILE A 73 20.55 6.05 -6.31
N ARG A 74 21.73 6.42 -5.80
CA ARG A 74 22.96 6.53 -6.58
C ARG A 74 23.38 5.20 -7.22
N ASP A 75 23.56 4.16 -6.41
CA ASP A 75 24.17 2.90 -6.83
C ASP A 75 23.29 2.17 -7.87
N HIS A 76 21.97 2.34 -7.79
CA HIS A 76 21.02 1.75 -8.73
C HIS A 76 20.54 2.71 -9.83
N HIS A 77 21.08 3.94 -9.89
CA HIS A 77 20.68 4.98 -10.86
C HIS A 77 19.15 5.14 -10.92
N ILE A 78 18.53 5.24 -9.75
CA ILE A 78 17.07 5.34 -9.63
C ILE A 78 16.59 6.65 -10.26
N ASN A 79 15.62 6.56 -11.16
CA ASN A 79 15.02 7.73 -11.79
C ASN A 79 14.32 8.62 -10.74
N MET A 80 14.53 9.93 -10.85
CA MET A 80 14.06 10.93 -9.89
C MET A 80 12.68 11.45 -10.30
N ASP A 81 11.64 10.65 -10.06
CA ASP A 81 10.27 11.10 -10.24
C ASP A 81 9.83 12.08 -9.15
N LEU A 82 8.67 12.72 -9.38
CA LEU A 82 8.10 13.71 -8.47
C LEU A 82 7.81 13.15 -7.07
N GLU A 83 7.44 11.87 -6.95
CA GLU A 83 7.12 11.25 -5.66
C GLU A 83 8.40 11.08 -4.83
N LEU A 84 9.47 10.56 -5.44
CA LEU A 84 10.77 10.40 -4.79
C LEU A 84 11.37 11.75 -4.39
N ILE A 85 11.35 12.75 -5.27
CA ILE A 85 11.82 14.10 -4.97
C ILE A 85 11.02 14.70 -3.81
N THR A 86 9.69 14.59 -3.83
CA THR A 86 8.83 15.08 -2.74
C THR A 86 9.13 14.39 -1.41
N LEU A 87 9.39 13.07 -1.42
CA LEU A 87 9.76 12.33 -0.22
C LEU A 87 11.12 12.75 0.34
N LEU A 88 12.09 13.05 -0.54
CA LEU A 88 13.39 13.58 -0.13
C LEU A 88 13.25 14.97 0.51
N PHE A 89 12.54 15.90 -0.13
CA PHE A 89 12.28 17.23 0.46
C PHE A 89 11.66 17.11 1.85
N LYS A 90 10.58 16.33 1.99
CA LYS A 90 9.93 16.09 3.29
C LYS A 90 10.89 15.51 4.32
N ALA A 91 11.78 14.60 3.93
CA ALA A 91 12.76 14.02 4.84
C ALA A 91 13.77 15.08 5.32
N PHE A 92 14.25 15.96 4.43
CA PHE A 92 15.17 17.04 4.77
C PHE A 92 14.50 18.16 5.58
N ASP A 93 13.26 18.52 5.29
CA ASP A 93 12.47 19.47 6.09
C ASP A 93 12.35 19.00 7.55
N LEU A 94 12.04 17.71 7.73
CA LEU A 94 11.97 17.09 9.05
C LEU A 94 13.33 17.14 9.75
N PHE A 95 14.44 16.87 9.04
CA PHE A 95 15.78 17.03 9.62
C PHE A 95 16.07 18.47 10.04
N SER A 96 15.72 19.45 9.19
CA SER A 96 15.89 20.86 9.50
C SER A 96 15.16 21.21 10.79
N LEU A 97 13.89 20.80 10.91
CA LEU A 97 13.09 20.98 12.12
C LEU A 97 13.71 20.28 13.34
N GLN A 98 14.30 19.10 13.18
CA GLN A 98 14.98 18.39 14.27
C GLN A 98 16.20 19.17 14.78
N ILE A 99 17.00 19.71 13.85
CA ILE A 99 18.19 20.51 14.16
C ILE A 99 17.79 21.82 14.84
N GLU A 100 16.75 22.50 14.35
CA GLU A 100 16.25 23.74 14.96
C GLU A 100 15.78 23.54 16.40
N LYS A 101 15.16 22.40 16.71
CA LYS A 101 14.72 22.10 18.10
C LYS A 101 15.88 21.92 19.07
N LEU A 102 17.11 21.67 18.61
CA LEU A 102 18.29 21.70 19.47
C LEU A 102 18.59 23.10 20.03
N ASN A 103 18.14 24.16 19.35
CA ASN A 103 18.39 25.54 19.77
C ASN A 103 17.62 25.94 21.05
N ASN A 104 16.51 25.24 21.32
CA ASN A 104 15.60 25.55 22.44
C ASN A 104 15.87 24.74 23.71
N THR A 105 16.82 23.80 23.67
CA THR A 105 16.94 22.74 24.68
C THR A 105 18.40 22.33 24.87
N HIS A 106 18.83 22.00 26.09
CA HIS A 106 20.15 21.39 26.34
C HIS A 106 20.19 19.93 25.85
N GLY A 107 19.90 19.72 24.55
CA GLY A 107 19.45 18.45 23.99
C GLY A 107 17.94 18.25 24.11
N LEU A 108 17.34 17.57 23.13
CA LEU A 108 15.91 17.22 23.16
C LEU A 108 15.61 16.35 24.40
N ILE A 109 14.57 16.69 25.15
CA ILE A 109 14.09 15.76 26.18
C ILE A 109 13.44 14.53 25.52
N GLU A 110 13.48 13.39 26.19
CA GLU A 110 13.05 12.10 25.63
C GLU A 110 11.60 12.14 25.08
N SER A 111 10.72 12.96 25.67
CA SER A 111 9.36 13.18 25.17
C SER A 111 9.29 13.91 23.83
N GLU A 112 10.17 14.88 23.60
CA GLU A 112 10.24 15.63 22.33
C GLU A 112 10.85 14.78 21.22
N ILE A 113 11.86 13.96 21.55
CA ILE A 113 12.41 12.96 20.62
C ILE A 113 11.31 12.00 20.20
N ARG A 114 10.57 11.44 21.16
CA ARG A 114 9.45 10.54 20.88
C ARG A 114 8.38 11.19 20.01
N GLN A 115 7.99 12.44 20.30
CA GLN A 115 6.98 13.13 19.50
C GLN A 115 7.46 13.39 18.08
N PHE A 116 8.70 13.84 17.91
CA PHE A 116 9.29 14.03 16.60
C PHE A 116 9.39 12.71 15.82
N ASP A 117 9.77 11.62 16.48
CA ASP A 117 9.85 10.29 15.86
C ASP A 117 8.49 9.78 15.37
N LEU A 118 7.38 10.11 16.06
CA LEU A 118 6.03 9.76 15.61
C LEU A 118 5.68 10.43 14.28
N GLU A 119 6.13 11.66 14.06
CA GLU A 119 5.89 12.41 12.82
C GLU A 119 6.88 12.01 11.72
N ALA A 120 8.15 11.82 12.08
CA ALA A 120 9.21 11.63 11.11
C ALA A 120 9.35 10.17 10.64
N ASN A 121 9.19 9.17 11.51
CA ASN A 121 9.37 7.75 11.13
C ASN A 121 8.53 7.31 9.92
N PRO A 122 7.24 7.69 9.80
CA PRO A 122 6.44 7.33 8.63
C PRO A 122 7.04 7.83 7.31
N VAL A 123 7.60 9.04 7.28
CA VAL A 123 8.19 9.62 6.07
C VAL A 123 9.43 8.84 5.65
N PHE A 124 10.34 8.57 6.58
CA PHE A 124 11.57 7.84 6.29
C PHE A 124 11.31 6.37 5.90
N GLN A 125 10.34 5.72 6.55
CA GLN A 125 9.90 4.37 6.16
C GLN A 125 9.25 4.35 4.76
N THR A 126 8.52 5.41 4.41
CA THR A 126 7.93 5.56 3.07
C THR A 126 9.02 5.75 2.03
N LEU A 127 10.01 6.61 2.29
CA LEU A 127 11.18 6.81 1.43
C LEU A 127 11.97 5.51 1.22
N GLU A 128 12.33 4.80 2.28
CA GLU A 128 13.03 3.51 2.17
C GLU A 128 12.21 2.47 1.40
N SER A 129 10.90 2.42 1.64
CA SER A 129 10.00 1.54 0.90
C SER A 129 9.95 1.90 -0.58
N TYR A 130 9.90 3.18 -0.92
CA TYR A 130 9.88 3.68 -2.29
C TYR A 130 11.18 3.33 -3.02
N VAL A 131 12.32 3.67 -2.44
CA VAL A 131 13.65 3.34 -2.98
C VAL A 131 13.78 1.83 -3.17
N ALA A 132 13.35 1.01 -2.20
CA ALA A 132 13.36 -0.44 -2.32
C ALA A 132 12.38 -1.01 -3.37
N LEU A 133 11.36 -0.25 -3.79
CA LEU A 133 10.51 -0.59 -4.93
C LEU A 133 11.26 -0.32 -6.24
N MET A 134 11.97 0.78 -6.34
CA MET A 134 12.68 1.17 -7.56
C MET A 134 13.90 0.28 -7.87
N ILE A 135 14.60 -0.22 -6.85
CA ILE A 135 15.76 -1.13 -7.02
C ILE A 135 15.35 -2.49 -7.58
N ASN A 136 14.23 -3.03 -7.09
CA ASN A 136 13.73 -4.32 -7.51
C ASN A 136 12.22 -4.21 -7.79
N PRO A 137 11.87 -3.62 -8.95
CA PRO A 137 10.50 -3.25 -9.26
C PRO A 137 9.65 -4.44 -9.63
N ILE A 138 10.22 -5.63 -9.82
CA ILE A 138 9.53 -6.83 -10.28
C ILE A 138 9.85 -7.98 -9.32
N GLN A 139 8.84 -8.72 -8.89
CA GLN A 139 9.01 -9.92 -8.07
C GLN A 139 8.16 -11.07 -8.60
N ARG A 140 8.47 -12.30 -8.19
CA ARG A 140 7.62 -13.46 -8.48
C ARG A 140 6.30 -13.35 -7.72
N PHE A 141 5.22 -13.75 -8.34
CA PHE A 141 3.89 -13.74 -7.73
C PHE A 141 3.82 -14.64 -6.48
N SER A 142 4.65 -15.69 -6.40
CA SER A 142 4.81 -16.53 -5.21
C SER A 142 5.08 -15.75 -3.92
N GLU A 143 5.73 -14.58 -4.01
CA GLU A 143 6.01 -13.73 -2.84
C GLU A 143 4.73 -13.22 -2.15
N ILE A 144 3.57 -13.28 -2.81
CA ILE A 144 2.30 -12.91 -2.19
C ILE A 144 2.00 -13.72 -0.94
N GLU A 145 2.43 -15.00 -0.85
CA GLU A 145 2.22 -15.83 0.34
C GLU A 145 3.05 -15.34 1.54
N SER A 146 4.23 -14.77 1.31
CA SER A 146 5.07 -14.15 2.34
C SER A 146 4.48 -12.83 2.85
N ILE A 147 3.85 -12.06 1.97
CA ILE A 147 3.25 -10.76 2.28
C ILE A 147 1.86 -10.92 2.93
N PHE A 148 1.10 -11.89 2.43
CA PHE A 148 -0.26 -12.19 2.86
C PHE A 148 -0.46 -13.71 2.84
N PRO A 149 -0.44 -14.39 4.00
CA PRO A 149 -0.61 -15.84 4.06
C PRO A 149 -2.07 -16.23 3.81
N LEU A 150 -2.49 -16.22 2.53
CA LEU A 150 -3.89 -16.40 2.12
C LEU A 150 -4.54 -17.65 2.71
N LYS A 151 -3.83 -18.79 2.71
CA LYS A 151 -4.36 -20.08 3.18
C LYS A 151 -4.77 -19.99 4.65
N SER A 152 -3.84 -19.58 5.51
CA SER A 152 -4.09 -19.43 6.95
C SER A 152 -5.16 -18.37 7.25
N GLY A 153 -5.18 -17.27 6.50
CA GLY A 153 -6.22 -16.25 6.63
C GLY A 153 -7.62 -16.77 6.24
N ALA A 154 -7.70 -17.58 5.18
CA ALA A 154 -8.93 -18.18 4.72
C ALA A 154 -9.46 -19.23 5.69
N ASP A 155 -8.58 -20.08 6.23
CA ASP A 155 -8.94 -21.09 7.22
C ASP A 155 -9.50 -20.46 8.51
N LEU A 156 -8.85 -19.39 8.99
CA LEU A 156 -9.30 -18.65 10.16
C LEU A 156 -10.68 -18.03 9.93
N ALA A 157 -10.85 -17.30 8.83
CA ALA A 157 -12.12 -16.68 8.50
C ALA A 157 -13.22 -17.73 8.27
N ALA A 158 -12.93 -18.86 7.61
CA ALA A 158 -13.91 -19.91 7.36
C ALA A 158 -14.37 -20.58 8.66
N SER A 159 -13.45 -20.78 9.62
CA SER A 159 -13.77 -21.31 10.95
C SER A 159 -14.79 -20.44 11.69
N ASP A 160 -14.65 -19.12 11.65
CA ASP A 160 -15.58 -18.19 12.31
C ASP A 160 -17.02 -18.29 11.77
N TYR A 161 -17.18 -18.71 10.52
CA TYR A 161 -18.48 -18.90 9.86
C TYR A 161 -18.93 -20.37 9.78
N GLY A 162 -18.17 -21.31 10.36
CA GLY A 162 -18.46 -22.75 10.28
C GLY A 162 -18.40 -23.32 8.86
N LYS A 163 -17.57 -22.73 7.99
CA LYS A 163 -17.39 -23.12 6.58
C LYS A 163 -16.05 -23.84 6.41
N LYS A 164 -15.91 -24.57 5.30
CA LYS A 164 -14.65 -25.21 4.89
C LYS A 164 -14.24 -24.65 3.54
N VAL A 165 -12.98 -24.21 3.41
CA VAL A 165 -12.47 -23.65 2.16
C VAL A 165 -11.08 -24.21 1.85
N GLU A 166 -10.71 -24.17 0.58
CA GLU A 166 -9.37 -24.50 0.11
C GLU A 166 -8.90 -23.42 -0.88
N VAL A 167 -7.70 -22.89 -0.64
CA VAL A 167 -7.13 -21.80 -1.44
C VAL A 167 -6.05 -22.33 -2.39
N PHE A 168 -6.20 -22.02 -3.66
CA PHE A 168 -5.26 -22.37 -4.73
C PHE A 168 -4.61 -21.09 -5.27
N ILE A 169 -3.28 -21.13 -5.40
CA ILE A 169 -2.50 -20.03 -5.97
C ILE A 169 -1.85 -20.50 -7.27
N GLU A 170 -2.29 -19.91 -8.39
CA GLU A 170 -1.84 -20.22 -9.73
C GLU A 170 -0.98 -19.08 -10.31
N GLY A 171 -0.03 -19.43 -11.18
CA GLY A 171 0.86 -18.43 -11.79
C GLY A 171 1.94 -17.90 -10.84
N GLN A 172 2.40 -18.74 -9.91
CA GLN A 172 3.40 -18.38 -8.90
C GLN A 172 4.72 -17.86 -9.51
N ASP A 173 5.13 -18.38 -10.67
CA ASP A 173 6.34 -17.94 -11.38
C ASP A 173 6.18 -16.63 -12.16
N ILE A 174 4.96 -16.09 -12.26
CA ILE A 174 4.70 -14.86 -13.00
C ILE A 174 5.39 -13.69 -12.32
N LEU A 175 6.17 -12.94 -13.09
CA LEU A 175 6.86 -11.74 -12.64
C LEU A 175 5.90 -10.55 -12.65
N ILE A 176 5.62 -9.96 -11.49
CA ILE A 176 4.68 -8.84 -11.34
C ILE A 176 5.38 -7.64 -10.70
N PRO A 177 5.03 -6.40 -11.10
CA PRO A 177 5.48 -5.21 -10.42
C PRO A 177 5.25 -5.27 -8.89
N LYS A 178 6.31 -5.04 -8.11
CA LYS A 178 6.30 -5.11 -6.65
C LYS A 178 5.29 -4.13 -6.03
N VAL A 179 5.06 -3.00 -6.68
CA VAL A 179 4.03 -2.02 -6.29
C VAL A 179 2.62 -2.65 -6.30
N ILE A 180 2.31 -3.50 -7.28
CA ILE A 180 1.04 -4.23 -7.33
C ILE A 180 0.97 -5.22 -6.17
N LEU A 181 2.00 -6.06 -5.98
CA LEU A 181 2.04 -7.07 -4.92
C LEU A 181 1.82 -6.49 -3.52
N ARG A 182 2.38 -5.32 -3.22
CA ARG A 182 2.23 -4.66 -1.93
C ARG A 182 0.83 -4.08 -1.67
N ARG A 183 0.05 -3.82 -2.71
CA ARG A 183 -1.33 -3.31 -2.59
C ARG A 183 -2.38 -4.43 -2.48
N LEU A 184 -2.05 -5.63 -2.95
CA LEU A 184 -2.95 -6.79 -2.90
C LEU A 184 -3.42 -7.23 -1.51
N PRO A 185 -2.64 -7.20 -0.41
CA PRO A 185 -3.07 -7.79 0.86
C PRO A 185 -4.38 -7.23 1.40
N ARG A 186 -4.53 -5.89 1.36
CA ARG A 186 -5.76 -5.22 1.80
C ARG A 186 -6.95 -5.61 0.94
N LEU A 187 -6.76 -5.60 -0.38
CA LEU A 187 -7.76 -6.02 -1.36
C LEU A 187 -8.20 -7.47 -1.15
N LEU A 188 -7.23 -8.38 -1.08
CA LEU A 188 -7.48 -9.82 -0.94
C LEU A 188 -8.16 -10.12 0.39
N THR A 189 -7.84 -9.40 1.47
CA THR A 189 -8.57 -9.52 2.74
C THR A 189 -10.06 -9.24 2.56
N HIS A 190 -10.43 -8.17 1.84
CA HIS A 190 -11.84 -7.85 1.61
C HIS A 190 -12.53 -8.87 0.70
N LEU A 191 -11.89 -9.26 -0.41
CA LEU A 191 -12.45 -10.26 -1.31
C LEU A 191 -12.62 -11.62 -0.62
N LEU A 192 -11.66 -12.02 0.19
CA LEU A 192 -11.69 -13.24 0.98
C LEU A 192 -12.82 -13.23 2.00
N ASN A 193 -12.97 -12.16 2.78
CA ASN A 193 -14.04 -12.03 3.76
C ASN A 193 -15.41 -12.05 3.08
N ASN A 194 -15.58 -11.38 1.95
CA ASN A 194 -16.83 -11.40 1.19
C ASN A 194 -17.14 -12.79 0.63
N ALA A 195 -16.14 -13.45 0.05
CA ALA A 195 -16.27 -14.81 -0.44
C ALA A 195 -16.68 -15.75 0.70
N ILE A 196 -16.05 -15.66 1.87
CA ILE A 196 -16.35 -16.55 3.01
C ILE A 196 -17.69 -16.20 3.66
N ALA A 197 -17.98 -14.93 3.94
CA ALA A 197 -19.20 -14.54 4.64
C ALA A 197 -20.45 -14.75 3.77
N HIS A 198 -20.39 -14.34 2.50
CA HIS A 198 -21.57 -14.26 1.63
C HIS A 198 -21.53 -15.15 0.40
N GLY A 199 -20.34 -15.49 -0.10
CA GLY A 199 -20.17 -16.31 -1.31
C GLY A 199 -20.33 -17.81 -1.07
N ILE A 200 -19.36 -18.40 -0.36
CA ILE A 200 -19.26 -19.83 -0.08
C ILE A 200 -20.41 -20.27 0.82
N GLU A 201 -21.16 -21.29 0.41
CA GLU A 201 -22.24 -21.85 1.22
C GLU A 201 -21.71 -22.80 2.31
N SER A 202 -22.56 -23.14 3.30
CA SER A 202 -22.18 -24.15 4.30
C SER A 202 -22.01 -25.53 3.64
N PRO A 203 -21.21 -26.45 4.24
CA PRO A 203 -20.98 -27.77 3.68
C PRO A 203 -22.28 -28.53 3.35
N GLU A 204 -23.31 -28.40 4.19
CA GLU A 204 -24.60 -29.06 4.01
C GLU A 204 -25.33 -28.53 2.77
N ILE A 205 -25.34 -27.20 2.59
CA ILE A 205 -25.96 -26.56 1.43
C ILE A 205 -25.20 -26.91 0.14
N ARG A 206 -23.86 -26.97 0.21
CA ARG A 206 -23.03 -27.33 -0.95
C ARG A 206 -23.30 -28.76 -1.41
N ILE A 207 -23.33 -29.72 -0.48
CA ILE A 207 -23.66 -31.11 -0.78
C ILE A 207 -25.07 -31.23 -1.37
N ALA A 208 -26.05 -30.50 -0.80
CA ALA A 208 -27.42 -30.49 -1.32
C ALA A 208 -27.52 -29.94 -2.77
N LYS A 209 -26.61 -29.04 -3.15
CA LYS A 209 -26.48 -28.50 -4.52
C LYS A 209 -25.55 -29.33 -5.42
N GLY A 210 -25.04 -30.48 -4.94
CA GLY A 210 -24.13 -31.34 -5.71
C GLY A 210 -22.69 -30.82 -5.83
N LYS A 211 -22.29 -29.86 -4.99
CA LYS A 211 -20.95 -29.27 -4.96
C LYS A 211 -20.07 -29.95 -3.90
N PRO A 212 -18.73 -29.88 -4.00
CA PRO A 212 -17.83 -30.38 -2.96
C PRO A 212 -18.13 -29.73 -1.60
N ALA A 213 -17.91 -30.48 -0.52
CA ALA A 213 -18.19 -30.00 0.85
C ALA A 213 -17.33 -28.79 1.26
N PHE A 214 -16.16 -28.61 0.63
CA PHE A 214 -15.34 -27.42 0.77
C PHE A 214 -15.59 -26.43 -0.38
N GLY A 215 -15.49 -25.14 -0.08
CA GLY A 215 -15.46 -24.05 -1.05
C GLY A 215 -14.08 -23.90 -1.67
N LYS A 216 -14.02 -23.64 -2.97
CA LYS A 216 -12.76 -23.41 -3.69
C LYS A 216 -12.54 -21.92 -3.87
N ILE A 217 -11.37 -21.43 -3.47
CA ILE A 217 -10.92 -20.06 -3.74
C ILE A 217 -9.64 -20.14 -4.58
N ILE A 218 -9.56 -19.38 -5.67
CA ILE A 218 -8.44 -19.38 -6.60
C ILE A 218 -7.91 -17.95 -6.74
N LEU A 219 -6.65 -17.76 -6.36
CA LEU A 219 -5.88 -16.57 -6.70
C LEU A 219 -4.94 -16.90 -7.86
N LYS A 220 -5.08 -16.20 -8.98
CA LYS A 220 -4.33 -16.51 -10.19
C LYS A 220 -3.70 -15.26 -10.79
N ALA A 221 -2.43 -15.36 -11.15
CA ALA A 221 -1.71 -14.36 -11.91
C ALA A 221 -1.36 -14.87 -13.32
N PHE A 222 -1.47 -14.01 -14.34
CA PHE A 222 -1.00 -14.28 -15.70
C PHE A 222 -0.89 -12.98 -16.51
N TYR A 223 -0.20 -13.02 -17.63
CA TYR A 223 -0.19 -11.90 -18.60
C TYR A 223 -1.17 -12.17 -19.74
N LYS A 224 -1.91 -11.13 -20.14
CA LYS A 224 -2.73 -11.14 -21.36
C LYS A 224 -2.61 -9.80 -22.06
N GLU A 225 -2.27 -9.82 -23.35
CA GLU A 225 -2.14 -8.59 -24.18
C GLU A 225 -1.25 -7.54 -23.50
N ASN A 226 -0.12 -7.97 -22.94
CA ASN A 226 0.84 -7.13 -22.22
C ASN A 226 0.31 -6.47 -20.93
N ASN A 227 -0.85 -6.90 -20.43
CA ASN A 227 -1.36 -6.49 -19.12
C ASN A 227 -1.12 -7.60 -18.10
N ALA A 228 -0.71 -7.22 -16.89
CA ALA A 228 -0.69 -8.13 -15.75
C ALA A 228 -2.13 -8.32 -15.27
N ILE A 229 -2.61 -9.56 -15.30
CA ILE A 229 -3.94 -9.95 -14.84
C ILE A 229 -3.80 -10.70 -13.53
N ILE A 230 -4.52 -10.25 -12.52
CA ILE A 230 -4.66 -10.93 -11.24
C ILE A 230 -6.14 -11.19 -11.04
N SER A 231 -6.53 -12.46 -10.91
CA SER A 231 -7.91 -12.86 -10.70
C SER A 231 -8.08 -13.54 -9.35
N PHE A 232 -9.13 -13.16 -8.63
CA PHE A 232 -9.59 -13.79 -7.40
C PHE A 232 -10.97 -14.41 -7.69
N ALA A 233 -11.10 -15.73 -7.58
CA ALA A 233 -12.34 -16.44 -7.85
C ALA A 233 -12.77 -17.31 -6.68
N ASP A 234 -14.07 -17.33 -6.40
CA ASP A 234 -14.72 -18.30 -5.52
C ASP A 234 -15.73 -19.14 -6.31
N ASP A 235 -16.02 -20.35 -5.83
CA ASP A 235 -17.04 -21.23 -6.39
C ASP A 235 -18.33 -21.23 -5.58
N GLY A 236 -18.69 -20.10 -4.95
CA GLY A 236 -19.84 -19.97 -4.05
C GLY A 236 -21.19 -19.87 -4.75
N ALA A 237 -22.15 -19.25 -4.08
CA ALA A 237 -23.51 -19.06 -4.57
C ALA A 237 -23.62 -18.04 -5.73
N GLY A 238 -22.58 -17.24 -5.96
CA GLY A 238 -22.61 -16.11 -6.88
C GLY A 238 -23.45 -14.93 -6.38
N ILE A 239 -23.48 -13.86 -7.17
CA ILE A 239 -24.14 -12.60 -6.84
C ILE A 239 -25.56 -12.59 -7.41
N ASN A 240 -26.55 -12.41 -6.53
CA ASN A 240 -27.95 -12.27 -6.94
C ASN A 240 -28.23 -10.86 -7.45
N ILE A 241 -28.38 -10.75 -8.77
CA ILE A 241 -28.62 -9.50 -9.51
C ILE A 241 -29.86 -8.78 -8.99
N GLU A 242 -30.97 -9.49 -8.76
CA GLU A 242 -32.21 -8.90 -8.26
C GLU A 242 -32.04 -8.32 -6.85
N ARG A 243 -31.28 -8.98 -5.98
CA ARG A 243 -30.92 -8.42 -4.67
C ARG A 243 -30.10 -7.15 -4.79
N VAL A 244 -29.13 -7.10 -5.71
CA VAL A 244 -28.31 -5.91 -5.96
C VAL A 244 -29.18 -4.75 -6.47
N LYS A 245 -30.05 -5.00 -7.46
CA LYS A 245 -30.99 -4.00 -7.98
C LYS A 245 -31.90 -3.46 -6.88
N ASN A 246 -32.53 -4.34 -6.11
CA ASN A 246 -33.44 -3.95 -5.02
C ASN A 246 -32.72 -3.14 -3.94
N LYS A 247 -31.47 -3.50 -3.61
CA LYS A 247 -30.64 -2.74 -2.66
C LYS A 247 -30.22 -1.38 -3.21
N ALA A 248 -29.92 -1.28 -4.51
CA ALA A 248 -29.59 0.00 -5.16
C ALA A 248 -30.82 0.93 -5.20
N VAL A 249 -32.00 0.40 -5.51
CA VAL A 249 -33.27 1.14 -5.49
C VAL A 249 -33.61 1.64 -4.09
N SER A 250 -33.50 0.78 -3.06
CA SER A 250 -33.83 1.18 -1.68
C SER A 250 -32.90 2.25 -1.11
N LYS A 251 -31.67 2.32 -1.64
CA LYS A 251 -30.68 3.36 -1.31
C LYS A 251 -30.78 4.61 -2.18
N GLY A 252 -31.73 4.67 -3.12
CA GLY A 252 -31.92 5.81 -4.02
C GLY A 252 -30.84 5.96 -5.10
N LEU A 253 -30.02 4.93 -5.32
CA LEU A 253 -28.94 4.93 -6.31
C LEU A 253 -29.43 4.54 -7.71
N LEU A 254 -30.59 3.89 -7.80
CA LEU A 254 -31.17 3.40 -9.04
C LEU A 254 -32.67 3.69 -9.08
N ASP A 255 -33.14 4.33 -10.15
CA ASP A 255 -34.57 4.50 -10.36
C ASP A 255 -35.23 3.15 -10.74
N PRO A 256 -36.38 2.79 -10.13
CA PRO A 256 -37.06 1.52 -10.41
C PRO A 256 -37.36 1.28 -11.89
N LYS A 257 -37.61 2.33 -12.69
CA LYS A 257 -37.92 2.18 -14.12
C LYS A 257 -36.67 1.81 -14.92
N THR A 258 -35.52 2.37 -14.55
CA THR A 258 -34.24 2.11 -15.20
C THR A 258 -33.64 0.76 -14.78
N ALA A 259 -34.03 0.20 -13.63
CA ALA A 259 -33.54 -1.08 -13.13
C ALA A 259 -33.80 -2.28 -14.06
N PHE A 260 -34.85 -2.19 -14.90
CA PHE A 260 -35.22 -3.25 -15.84
C PHE A 260 -34.35 -3.29 -17.10
N SER A 261 -33.75 -2.15 -17.50
CA SER A 261 -32.97 -2.04 -18.74
C SER A 261 -31.47 -2.25 -18.56
N LEU A 262 -30.97 -2.34 -17.33
CA LEU A 262 -29.54 -2.50 -17.07
C LEU A 262 -29.06 -3.92 -17.41
N SER A 263 -27.91 -3.96 -18.06
CA SER A 263 -27.11 -5.17 -18.25
C SER A 263 -26.53 -5.66 -16.92
N VAL A 264 -26.14 -6.94 -16.88
CA VAL A 264 -25.54 -7.56 -15.69
C VAL A 264 -24.30 -6.81 -15.21
N ASN A 265 -23.45 -6.37 -16.16
CA ASN A 265 -22.23 -5.63 -15.83
C ASN A 265 -22.55 -4.27 -15.20
N GLU A 266 -23.54 -3.54 -15.73
CA GLU A 266 -23.98 -2.27 -15.14
C GLU A 266 -24.60 -2.46 -13.75
N VAL A 267 -25.25 -3.59 -13.48
CA VAL A 267 -25.72 -3.90 -12.13
C VAL A 267 -24.56 -4.14 -11.17
N PHE A 268 -23.48 -4.77 -11.63
CA PHE A 268 -22.29 -4.99 -10.80
C PHE A 268 -21.50 -3.70 -10.53
N GLU A 269 -21.62 -2.67 -11.35
CA GLU A 269 -21.03 -1.35 -11.08
C GLU A 269 -21.51 -0.77 -9.75
N PHE A 270 -22.76 -1.06 -9.34
CA PHE A 270 -23.28 -0.63 -8.05
C PHE A 270 -22.55 -1.24 -6.86
N LEU A 271 -21.93 -2.42 -7.01
CA LEU A 271 -21.14 -3.03 -5.93
C LEU A 271 -19.98 -2.13 -5.50
N PHE A 272 -19.45 -1.33 -6.43
CA PHE A 272 -18.35 -0.40 -6.19
C PHE A 272 -18.83 1.02 -5.84
N HIS A 273 -20.13 1.23 -5.63
CA HIS A 273 -20.65 2.53 -5.22
C HIS A 273 -20.44 2.73 -3.71
N PRO A 274 -19.90 3.89 -3.25
CA PRO A 274 -19.61 4.14 -1.84
C PRO A 274 -20.81 3.88 -0.91
N ASP A 275 -21.99 4.33 -1.34
CA ASP A 275 -23.23 4.17 -0.58
C ASP A 275 -23.84 2.77 -0.66
N PHE A 276 -23.34 1.86 -1.51
CA PHE A 276 -23.91 0.52 -1.68
C PHE A 276 -23.40 -0.48 -0.64
N SER A 277 -22.13 -0.39 -0.29
CA SER A 277 -21.53 -1.22 0.76
C SER A 277 -22.20 -0.89 2.10
N THR A 278 -22.78 -1.89 2.75
CA THR A 278 -23.38 -1.73 4.08
C THR A 278 -22.25 -1.68 5.09
N LYS A 279 -22.18 -0.60 5.89
CA LYS A 279 -21.44 -0.62 7.16
C LYS A 279 -22.15 -1.61 8.09
N ASP A 280 -21.91 -2.90 7.92
CA ASP A 280 -22.50 -3.90 8.79
C ASP A 280 -21.84 -3.81 10.17
N VAL A 281 -22.66 -3.66 11.20
CA VAL A 281 -22.25 -3.38 12.60
C VAL A 281 -21.36 -4.49 13.18
N ARG A 282 -21.33 -5.68 12.56
CA ARG A 282 -20.44 -6.79 12.94
C ARG A 282 -18.98 -6.63 12.46
N ASP A 283 -18.71 -5.81 11.44
CA ASP A 283 -17.36 -5.57 10.92
C ASP A 283 -16.52 -4.65 11.83
N MET A 284 -17.11 -4.08 12.88
CA MET A 284 -16.42 -3.19 13.83
C MET A 284 -15.30 -3.89 14.63
N ARG A 285 -15.31 -5.22 14.77
CA ARG A 285 -14.24 -5.94 15.50
C ARG A 285 -12.91 -6.01 14.74
N ALA A 286 -12.91 -5.73 13.43
CA ALA A 286 -11.71 -5.75 12.59
C ALA A 286 -11.17 -4.35 12.22
N GLY A 287 -11.75 -3.27 12.76
CA GLY A 287 -11.25 -1.90 12.62
C GLY A 287 -11.20 -1.32 11.18
N THR A 288 -11.80 -1.98 10.19
CA THR A 288 -11.60 -1.66 8.78
C THR A 288 -12.90 -1.75 7.97
N GLY A 289 -13.90 -0.95 8.33
CA GLY A 289 -15.19 -0.87 7.63
C GLY A 289 -15.07 -0.21 6.26
N TYR A 290 -14.50 -0.93 5.28
CA TYR A 290 -14.20 -0.44 3.94
C TYR A 290 -14.98 -1.21 2.87
N GLY A 291 -15.65 -0.49 1.97
CA GLY A 291 -16.40 -1.08 0.86
C GLY A 291 -15.54 -1.40 -0.37
N LEU A 292 -16.16 -2.04 -1.37
CA LEU A 292 -15.54 -2.32 -2.66
C LEU A 292 -15.20 -1.03 -3.46
N ASP A 293 -15.81 0.10 -3.11
CA ASP A 293 -15.49 1.43 -3.63
C ASP A 293 -14.04 1.86 -3.36
N ILE A 294 -13.54 1.58 -2.16
CA ILE A 294 -12.18 1.90 -1.76
C ILE A 294 -11.19 1.00 -2.49
N VAL A 295 -11.51 -0.29 -2.60
CA VAL A 295 -10.78 -1.25 -3.43
C VAL A 295 -10.60 -0.75 -4.86
N ARG A 296 -11.68 -0.23 -5.47
CA ARG A 296 -11.62 0.27 -6.85
C ARG A 296 -10.73 1.50 -6.98
N THR A 297 -10.76 2.37 -5.97
CA THR A 297 -9.93 3.58 -5.93
C THR A 297 -8.45 3.21 -5.84
N GLU A 298 -8.07 2.31 -4.93
CA GLU A 298 -6.68 1.85 -4.79
C GLU A 298 -6.13 1.19 -6.05
N ILE A 299 -6.94 0.39 -6.74
CA ILE A 299 -6.53 -0.26 -7.99
C ILE A 299 -6.30 0.78 -9.10
N LYS A 300 -7.15 1.82 -9.16
CA LYS A 300 -6.98 2.92 -10.12
C LYS A 300 -5.74 3.75 -9.85
N GLU A 301 -5.39 3.99 -8.58
CA GLU A 301 -4.19 4.74 -8.18
C GLU A 301 -2.90 4.11 -8.73
N ILE A 302 -2.84 2.79 -8.83
CA ILE A 302 -1.70 2.07 -9.42
C ILE A 302 -1.88 1.72 -10.91
N GLY A 303 -2.74 2.46 -11.62
CA GLY A 303 -2.93 2.32 -13.07
C GLY A 303 -3.66 1.05 -13.50
N GLY A 304 -4.44 0.45 -12.59
CA GLY A 304 -5.23 -0.75 -12.83
C GLY A 304 -6.72 -0.48 -13.02
N VAL A 305 -7.43 -1.53 -13.42
CA VAL A 305 -8.90 -1.60 -13.40
C VAL A 305 -9.34 -2.91 -12.76
N ILE A 306 -10.55 -2.90 -12.18
CA ILE A 306 -11.18 -4.10 -11.62
C ILE A 306 -12.54 -4.33 -12.28
N ASP A 307 -12.77 -5.56 -12.67
CA ASP A 307 -14.01 -6.07 -13.23
C ASP A 307 -14.50 -7.25 -12.38
N VAL A 308 -15.81 -7.49 -12.39
CA VAL A 308 -16.43 -8.62 -11.70
C VAL A 308 -17.33 -9.40 -12.64
N GLN A 309 -17.25 -10.72 -12.53
CA GLN A 309 -18.11 -11.66 -13.23
C GLN A 309 -18.67 -12.62 -12.21
N SER A 310 -19.97 -12.88 -12.24
CA SER A 310 -20.61 -13.80 -11.31
C SER A 310 -21.76 -14.53 -11.98
N LYS A 311 -21.94 -15.79 -11.59
CA LYS A 311 -23.06 -16.62 -12.04
C LYS A 311 -23.62 -17.34 -10.83
N ILE A 312 -24.95 -17.38 -10.74
CA ILE A 312 -25.65 -18.08 -9.65
C ILE A 312 -25.19 -19.54 -9.60
N ASP A 313 -24.87 -19.98 -8.40
CA ASP A 313 -24.37 -21.31 -8.03
C ASP A 313 -23.01 -21.72 -8.63
N GLN A 314 -22.38 -20.85 -9.44
CA GLN A 314 -21.05 -21.07 -10.02
C GLN A 314 -19.97 -20.18 -9.40
N GLY A 315 -20.36 -19.21 -8.58
CA GLY A 315 -19.45 -18.35 -7.82
C GLY A 315 -19.15 -17.01 -8.51
N THR A 316 -18.11 -16.34 -8.04
CA THR A 316 -17.75 -14.97 -8.42
C THR A 316 -16.26 -14.86 -8.72
N THR A 317 -15.92 -14.13 -9.76
CA THR A 317 -14.55 -13.83 -10.18
C THR A 317 -14.36 -12.33 -10.26
N PHE A 318 -13.43 -11.81 -9.45
CA PHE A 318 -12.89 -10.47 -9.58
C PHE A 318 -11.62 -10.53 -10.42
N THR A 319 -11.53 -9.70 -11.46
CA THR A 319 -10.38 -9.62 -12.35
C THR A 319 -9.79 -8.23 -12.27
N MET A 320 -8.55 -8.15 -11.82
CA MET A 320 -7.75 -6.93 -11.81
C MET A 320 -6.82 -6.94 -13.01
N ARG A 321 -6.78 -5.84 -13.74
CA ARG A 321 -5.91 -5.68 -14.91
C ARG A 321 -5.05 -4.44 -14.73
N TYR A 322 -3.75 -4.64 -14.74
CA TYR A 322 -2.75 -3.57 -14.63
C TYR A 322 -2.04 -3.40 -15.96
N SER A 323 -2.06 -2.17 -16.48
CA SER A 323 -1.37 -1.84 -17.72
C SER A 323 0.13 -1.67 -17.50
N GLN A 324 0.96 -2.08 -18.45
CA GLN A 324 2.42 -2.10 -18.31
C GLN A 324 3.10 -0.72 -18.25
N LYS A 325 2.35 0.40 -18.26
CA LYS A 325 2.93 1.75 -18.18
C LYS A 325 3.42 2.13 -16.76
N ILE A 326 3.55 1.16 -15.86
CA ILE A 326 4.06 1.38 -14.51
C ILE A 326 5.61 1.28 -14.57
N TYR A 327 6.25 2.27 -15.19
CA TYR A 327 7.71 2.47 -15.12
C TYR A 327 8.03 3.96 -15.21
#